data_AF-A0A0J8RGS3-F1
#
_entry.id   AF-A0A0J8RGS3-F1
#
_cell.length_a   1.000
_cell.length_b   1.000
_cell.length_c   1.000
_cell.angle_alpha   90.00
_cell.angle_beta   90.00
_cell.angle_gamma   90.00
#
_symmetry.space_group_name_H-M   'P 1'
#
loop_
_entity.id
_entity.type
_entity.pdbx_description
1 polymer ?
#
loop_
_entity_poly.entity_id
_entity_poly.type
_entity_poly.pdbx_seq_one_letter_code
_entity_poly.pdbx_strand_id
1 'polypeptide(L)'
;MSREQLGFDPTIVATGTERYIEIEKDGTKERLIIDRIVGRARCVAGRATTCWKAYCETDKSRTPLVVKDSWQYAERTEEGELLREAMAKGVKNVARYYHHETVRIDNKDDDVLAIRKGLNIPISKDEKGGFKVTVRHSRSQRGQKSQGSTTGQKRSSDCMDTAFPPPPSKRTQSSSLSKSAGSSTPLNRVHRRVIIRDYGKPIYESSSKATLLAGLAGCIEGYMSLYNEAGLIQCDVSPRNLMVNEDKDNPSWPAFLIDLDLAIKTHRDGSSGARGKTGTRAFMAIGVLYGEKHCFMHDLESFFWVLFWICIHYNGPGKGRIVERFEEWNYHAFDWLSETEDSMI
;
A
#
# COMPACT_ATOMS: atom_id res chain seq x y z
N MET A 1 15.98 20.12 16.93
CA MET A 1 15.80 18.72 16.53
C MET A 1 16.22 18.61 15.08
N SER A 2 17.13 17.69 14.78
CA SER A 2 17.51 17.37 13.39
C SER A 2 16.36 16.64 12.68
N ARG A 3 16.43 16.49 11.35
CA ARG A 3 15.39 15.76 10.60
C ARG A 3 15.38 14.28 10.98
N GLU A 4 16.55 13.71 11.21
CA GLU A 4 16.75 12.33 11.64
C GLU A 4 16.11 12.11 13.02
N GLN A 5 16.27 13.06 13.96
CA GLN A 5 15.60 13.03 15.26
C GLN A 5 14.07 13.13 15.16
N LEU A 6 13.55 13.68 14.07
CA LEU A 6 12.12 13.74 13.77
C LEU A 6 11.63 12.49 13.00
N GLY A 7 12.50 11.51 12.76
CA GLY A 7 12.20 10.27 12.06
C GLY A 7 12.14 10.40 10.54
N PHE A 8 12.77 11.43 9.95
CA PHE A 8 12.98 11.46 8.51
C PHE A 8 14.08 10.47 8.11
N ASP A 9 13.86 9.78 7.00
CA ASP A 9 14.84 8.89 6.38
C ASP A 9 16.03 9.74 5.86
N PRO A 10 17.25 9.56 6.40
CA PRO A 10 18.44 10.30 5.97
C PRO A 10 18.95 9.88 4.59
N THR A 11 18.51 8.74 4.06
CA THR A 11 18.89 8.28 2.71
C THR A 11 18.17 9.05 1.60
N ILE A 12 17.10 9.80 1.95
CA ILE A 12 16.45 10.76 1.06
C ILE A 12 17.09 12.14 1.28
N VAL A 13 18.08 12.44 0.44
CA VAL A 13 18.85 13.68 0.54
C VAL A 13 18.02 14.84 0.00
N ALA A 14 18.01 15.96 0.73
CA ALA A 14 17.36 17.21 0.31
C ALA A 14 18.41 18.32 0.17
N THR A 15 18.60 18.82 -1.04
CA THR A 15 19.56 19.87 -1.37
C THR A 15 18.81 21.04 -2.01
N GLY A 16 18.61 22.13 -1.25
CA GLY A 16 17.79 23.25 -1.70
C GLY A 16 16.33 22.83 -1.95
N THR A 17 15.87 22.94 -3.19
CA THR A 17 14.52 22.54 -3.62
C THR A 17 14.45 21.10 -4.12
N GLU A 18 15.58 20.46 -4.38
CA GLU A 18 15.64 19.13 -4.96
C GLU A 18 15.76 18.06 -3.86
N ARG A 19 15.17 16.90 -4.14
CA ARG A 19 15.31 15.70 -3.32
C ARG A 19 15.74 14.55 -4.20
N TYR A 20 16.65 13.72 -3.72
CA TYR A 20 17.12 12.57 -4.46
C TYR A 20 17.46 11.39 -3.55
N ILE A 21 17.56 10.22 -4.17
CA ILE A 21 18.03 8.98 -3.55
C ILE A 21 19.25 8.51 -4.34
N GLU A 22 20.31 8.11 -3.64
CA GLU A 22 21.45 7.43 -4.26
C GLU A 22 21.25 5.92 -4.13
N ILE A 23 21.41 5.19 -5.22
CA ILE A 23 21.38 3.72 -5.25
C ILE A 23 22.66 3.18 -5.86
N GLU A 24 23.00 1.94 -5.53
CA GLU A 24 24.08 1.21 -6.18
C GLU A 24 23.50 0.07 -7.03
N LYS A 25 23.50 0.27 -8.35
CA LYS A 25 22.94 -0.68 -9.31
C LYS A 25 24.05 -1.20 -10.21
N ASP A 26 24.22 -2.52 -10.24
CA ASP A 26 25.23 -3.20 -11.06
C ASP A 26 26.67 -2.66 -10.81
N GLY A 27 26.98 -2.30 -9.56
CA GLY A 27 28.28 -1.70 -9.17
C GLY A 27 28.45 -0.23 -9.55
N THR A 28 27.42 0.41 -10.10
CA THR A 28 27.42 1.83 -10.48
C THR A 28 26.48 2.61 -9.57
N LYS A 29 26.95 3.75 -9.06
CA LYS A 29 26.11 4.66 -8.30
C LYS A 29 25.23 5.49 -9.23
N GLU A 30 23.93 5.47 -8.98
CA GLU A 30 22.95 6.27 -9.71
C GLU A 30 22.21 7.20 -8.74
N ARG A 31 21.85 8.40 -9.23
CA ARG A 31 21.01 9.35 -8.49
C ARG A 31 19.62 9.40 -9.10
N LEU A 32 18.62 9.12 -8.27
CA LEU A 32 17.21 9.22 -8.64
C LEU A 32 16.63 10.51 -8.08
N ILE A 33 16.32 11.45 -8.96
CA ILE A 33 15.70 12.72 -8.59
C ILE A 33 14.21 12.49 -8.34
N ILE A 34 13.73 12.88 -7.17
CA ILE A 34 12.33 12.76 -6.77
C ILE A 34 11.56 13.96 -7.32
N ASP A 35 10.62 13.69 -8.23
CA ASP A 35 9.70 14.68 -8.79
C ASP A 35 8.59 15.00 -7.76
N ARG A 36 7.83 13.98 -7.37
CA ARG A 36 6.67 14.17 -6.46
C ARG A 36 6.29 12.91 -5.72
N ILE A 37 5.52 13.07 -4.65
CA ILE A 37 4.85 11.96 -3.96
C ILE A 37 3.66 11.52 -4.83
N VAL A 38 3.53 10.21 -5.06
CA VAL A 38 2.39 9.62 -5.79
C VAL A 38 1.49 8.77 -4.90
N GLY A 39 1.97 8.39 -3.71
CA GLY A 39 1.16 7.70 -2.72
C GLY A 39 1.78 7.77 -1.34
N ARG A 40 0.95 7.91 -0.29
CA ARG A 40 1.42 7.86 1.09
C ARG A 40 0.36 7.31 2.03
N ALA A 41 0.68 6.20 2.69
CA ALA A 41 -0.13 5.67 3.78
C ALA A 41 0.09 6.50 5.04
N ARG A 42 -0.91 7.28 5.45
CA ARG A 42 -0.88 8.04 6.71
C ARG A 42 -1.32 7.13 7.86
N CYS A 43 -0.37 6.37 8.41
CA CYS A 43 -0.62 5.46 9.53
C CYS A 43 0.43 5.58 10.62
N VAL A 44 0.02 5.44 11.89
CA VAL A 44 0.93 5.31 13.04
C VAL A 44 1.48 3.89 13.14
N ALA A 45 0.64 2.88 12.87
CA ALA A 45 1.02 1.47 12.84
C ALA A 45 0.61 0.86 11.49
N GLY A 46 1.56 0.30 10.76
CA GLY A 46 1.34 -0.22 9.41
C GLY A 46 2.65 -0.35 8.64
N ARG A 47 2.57 -0.53 7.31
CA ARG A 47 3.75 -0.55 6.44
C ARG A 47 4.33 0.86 6.20
N ALA A 48 3.59 1.91 6.57
CA ALA A 48 3.92 3.31 6.27
C ALA A 48 4.34 3.54 4.80
N THR A 49 3.74 2.79 3.87
CA THR A 49 4.12 2.79 2.46
C THR A 49 4.09 4.20 1.89
N THR A 50 5.21 4.62 1.32
CA THR A 50 5.33 5.90 0.62
C THR A 50 5.91 5.63 -0.76
N CYS A 51 5.26 6.18 -1.79
CA CYS A 51 5.66 6.04 -3.17
C CYS A 51 5.94 7.42 -3.78
N TRP A 52 7.02 7.51 -4.54
CA TRP A 52 7.42 8.72 -5.26
C TRP A 52 7.58 8.42 -6.75
N LYS A 53 7.22 9.39 -7.58
CA LYS A 53 7.68 9.45 -8.96
C LYS A 53 9.09 10.02 -8.96
N ALA A 54 10.01 9.35 -9.62
CA ALA A 54 11.40 9.76 -9.76
C ALA A 54 11.87 9.57 -11.20
N TYR A 55 13.08 10.04 -11.50
CA TYR A 55 13.80 9.73 -12.74
C TYR A 55 15.30 9.69 -12.47
N CYS A 56 16.06 8.97 -13.29
CA CYS A 56 17.51 8.94 -13.18
C CYS A 56 18.12 10.27 -13.65
N GLU A 57 19.00 10.87 -12.85
CA GLU A 57 19.63 12.17 -13.14
C GLU A 57 20.35 12.19 -14.49
N THR A 58 20.98 11.06 -14.86
CA THR A 58 21.72 10.92 -16.12
C THR A 58 20.81 10.66 -17.32
N ASP A 59 19.54 10.31 -17.11
CA ASP A 59 18.58 10.09 -18.19
C ASP A 59 17.95 11.41 -18.66
N LYS A 60 18.40 11.87 -19.83
CA LYS A 60 17.87 13.09 -20.47
C LYS A 60 16.40 12.99 -20.86
N SER A 61 15.88 11.79 -21.11
CA SER A 61 14.47 11.58 -21.43
C SER A 61 13.57 11.68 -20.20
N ARG A 62 14.15 11.65 -18.99
CA ARG A 62 13.45 11.64 -17.70
C ARG A 62 12.36 10.57 -17.66
N THR A 63 12.72 9.37 -18.13
CA THR A 63 11.81 8.22 -18.09
C THR A 63 11.36 8.00 -16.65
N PRO A 64 10.04 7.89 -16.40
CA PRO A 64 9.53 7.80 -15.04
C PRO A 64 9.93 6.48 -14.39
N LEU A 65 10.33 6.57 -13.12
CA LEU A 65 10.50 5.47 -12.20
C LEU A 65 9.55 5.69 -11.01
N VAL A 66 9.21 4.60 -10.32
CA VAL A 66 8.52 4.67 -9.03
C VAL A 66 9.41 4.11 -7.96
N VAL A 67 9.69 4.91 -6.95
CA VAL A 67 10.35 4.48 -5.70
C VAL A 67 9.26 4.19 -4.68
N LYS A 68 9.28 3.01 -4.07
CA LYS A 68 8.36 2.57 -3.03
C LYS A 68 9.16 2.21 -1.78
N ASP A 69 8.94 2.95 -0.71
CA ASP A 69 9.45 2.63 0.63
C ASP A 69 8.35 2.02 1.48
N SER A 70 8.67 0.94 2.20
CA SER A 70 7.72 0.28 3.09
C SER A 70 8.40 -0.53 4.19
N TRP A 71 7.72 -0.63 5.33
CA TRP A 71 8.10 -1.50 6.44
C TRP A 71 7.50 -2.89 6.25
N GLN A 72 8.37 -3.87 6.02
CA GLN A 72 7.98 -5.24 5.69
C GLN A 72 8.43 -6.22 6.77
N TYR A 73 7.70 -7.33 6.93
CA TYR A 73 8.13 -8.40 7.82
C TYR A 73 9.42 -9.04 7.31
N ALA A 74 10.36 -9.32 8.21
CA ALA A 74 11.66 -9.89 7.84
C ALA A 74 11.52 -11.32 7.29
N GLU A 75 10.49 -12.05 7.72
CA GLU A 75 10.22 -13.43 7.35
C GLU A 75 9.62 -13.60 5.95
N ARG A 76 9.28 -12.50 5.27
CA ARG A 76 8.74 -12.54 3.92
C ARG A 76 9.81 -12.36 2.86
N THR A 77 9.58 -13.00 1.72
CA THR A 77 10.33 -12.72 0.50
C THR A 77 10.18 -11.25 0.12
N GLU A 78 11.29 -10.65 -0.29
CA GLU A 78 11.31 -9.24 -0.68
C GLU A 78 10.58 -9.06 -2.00
N GLU A 79 9.71 -8.05 -2.10
CA GLU A 79 9.01 -7.76 -3.34
C GLU A 79 9.96 -7.50 -4.50
N GLY A 80 11.09 -6.83 -4.25
CA GLY A 80 12.11 -6.59 -5.25
C GLY A 80 12.65 -7.88 -5.87
N GLU A 81 12.83 -8.93 -5.07
CA GLU A 81 13.23 -10.25 -5.53
C GLU A 81 12.17 -10.92 -6.40
N LEU A 82 10.90 -10.83 -6.00
CA LEU A 82 9.78 -11.38 -6.77
C LEU A 82 9.62 -10.68 -8.12
N LEU A 83 9.75 -9.36 -8.16
CA LEU A 83 9.71 -8.58 -9.39
C LEU A 83 10.91 -8.88 -10.30
N ARG A 84 12.09 -9.05 -9.72
CA ARG A 84 13.31 -9.44 -10.44
C ARG A 84 13.15 -10.83 -11.07
N GLU A 85 12.63 -11.79 -10.32
CA GLU A 85 12.34 -13.15 -10.80
C GLU A 85 11.29 -13.13 -11.93
N ALA A 86 10.18 -12.41 -11.74
CA ALA A 86 9.12 -12.27 -12.75
C ALA A 86 9.65 -11.66 -14.05
N MET A 87 10.45 -10.60 -13.96
CA MET A 87 11.07 -9.97 -15.12
C MET A 87 12.03 -10.92 -15.84
N ALA A 88 12.87 -11.66 -15.10
CA ALA A 88 13.81 -12.63 -15.67
C ALA A 88 13.10 -13.78 -16.40
N LYS A 89 11.90 -14.15 -15.94
CA LYS A 89 11.05 -15.18 -16.55
C LYS A 89 10.16 -14.64 -17.69
N GLY A 90 10.29 -13.37 -18.06
CA GLY A 90 9.56 -12.79 -19.19
C GLY A 90 8.09 -12.52 -18.92
N VAL A 91 7.69 -12.36 -17.65
CA VAL A 91 6.31 -12.02 -17.27
C VAL A 91 5.91 -10.68 -17.92
N LYS A 92 4.72 -10.67 -18.51
CA LYS A 92 4.12 -9.49 -19.17
C LYS A 92 3.13 -8.80 -18.23
N ASN A 93 2.87 -7.51 -18.45
CA ASN A 93 1.87 -6.72 -17.72
C ASN A 93 1.99 -6.83 -16.18
N VAL A 94 3.22 -6.92 -15.69
CA VAL A 94 3.60 -6.75 -14.27
C VAL A 94 4.70 -5.71 -14.24
N ALA A 95 4.72 -4.87 -13.21
CA ALA A 95 5.74 -3.84 -13.07
C ALA A 95 7.15 -4.44 -13.18
N ARG A 96 7.97 -3.82 -14.03
CA ARG A 96 9.32 -4.29 -14.31
C ARG A 96 10.28 -3.77 -13.25
N TYR A 97 11.01 -4.71 -12.68
CA TYR A 97 12.05 -4.47 -11.69
C TYR A 97 13.13 -3.50 -12.17
N TYR A 98 13.44 -2.46 -11.40
CA TYR A 98 14.60 -1.61 -11.63
C TYR A 98 15.73 -1.89 -10.64
N HIS A 99 15.43 -1.79 -9.34
CA HIS A 99 16.36 -1.99 -8.23
C HIS A 99 15.58 -2.26 -6.94
N HIS A 100 16.22 -2.89 -5.95
CA HIS A 100 15.70 -2.96 -4.59
C HIS A 100 16.84 -3.03 -3.59
N GLU A 101 16.59 -2.54 -2.38
CA GLU A 101 17.53 -2.57 -1.27
C GLU A 101 16.81 -2.61 0.08
N THR A 102 17.50 -3.13 1.08
CA THR A 102 17.18 -2.85 2.48
C THR A 102 17.82 -1.52 2.84
N VAL A 103 17.02 -0.58 3.34
CA VAL A 103 17.50 0.76 3.69
C VAL A 103 18.43 0.65 4.89
N ARG A 104 19.58 1.32 4.83
CA ARG A 104 20.60 1.32 5.88
C ARG A 104 20.88 2.71 6.40
N ILE A 105 20.89 2.85 7.72
CA ILE A 105 21.27 4.07 8.44
C ILE A 105 22.51 3.74 9.28
N ASP A 106 23.58 4.51 9.13
CA ASP A 106 24.87 4.29 9.80
C ASP A 106 25.40 2.85 9.64
N ASN A 107 25.34 2.31 8.41
CA ASN A 107 25.73 0.94 8.04
C ASN A 107 24.96 -0.18 8.77
N LYS A 108 23.77 0.12 9.29
CA LYS A 108 22.87 -0.87 9.90
C LYS A 108 21.53 -0.86 9.19
N ASP A 109 20.94 -2.04 9.04
CA ASP A 109 19.61 -2.17 8.48
C ASP A 109 18.60 -1.37 9.33
N ASP A 110 17.78 -0.57 8.66
CA ASP A 110 16.75 0.24 9.30
C ASP A 110 15.57 -0.66 9.68
N ASP A 111 15.58 -1.14 10.93
CA ASP A 111 14.58 -2.06 11.45
C ASP A 111 13.93 -1.57 12.75
N VAL A 112 12.70 -2.04 13.00
CA VAL A 112 11.89 -1.60 14.15
C VAL A 112 12.54 -1.99 15.49
N LEU A 113 13.28 -3.10 15.55
CA LEU A 113 13.95 -3.53 16.77
C LEU A 113 15.15 -2.64 17.12
N ALA A 114 15.92 -2.21 16.12
CA ALA A 114 17.03 -1.28 16.24
C ALA A 114 16.54 0.10 16.69
N ILE A 115 15.47 0.61 16.07
CA ILE A 115 14.85 1.89 16.46
C ILE A 115 14.33 1.85 17.90
N ARG A 116 13.73 0.73 18.31
CA ARG A 116 13.17 0.57 19.68
C ARG A 116 14.22 0.25 20.73
N LYS A 117 15.47 0.00 20.36
CA LYS A 117 16.54 -0.34 21.30
C LYS A 117 16.77 0.81 22.28
N GLY A 118 16.44 0.60 23.55
CA GLY A 118 16.55 1.61 24.61
C GLY A 118 15.27 2.41 24.88
N LEU A 119 14.20 2.19 24.10
CA LEU A 119 12.88 2.73 24.41
C LEU A 119 12.11 1.74 25.29
N ASN A 120 12.13 1.97 26.61
CA ASN A 120 11.22 1.26 27.51
C ASN A 120 9.81 1.82 27.34
N ILE A 121 8.93 1.05 26.71
CA ILE A 121 7.49 1.33 26.76
C ILE A 121 7.05 1.00 28.20
N PRO A 122 6.59 1.96 29.01
CA PRO A 122 6.04 1.64 30.31
C PRO A 122 4.83 0.75 30.07
N ILE A 123 4.96 -0.53 30.39
CA ILE A 123 3.84 -1.45 30.45
C ILE A 123 2.99 -0.92 31.60
N SER A 124 1.94 -0.17 31.27
CA SER A 124 0.89 0.11 32.25
C SER A 124 0.38 -1.24 32.70
N LYS A 125 0.63 -1.60 33.96
CA LYS A 125 -0.06 -2.74 34.57
C LYS A 125 -1.55 -2.50 34.34
N ASP A 126 -2.23 -3.49 33.77
CA ASP A 126 -3.68 -3.50 33.62
C ASP A 126 -4.31 -3.27 35.00
N GLU A 127 -4.56 -2.02 35.37
CA GLU A 127 -5.53 -1.72 36.39
C GLU A 127 -6.89 -1.98 35.77
N LYS A 128 -7.53 -3.05 36.26
CA LYS A 128 -8.96 -3.31 36.09
C LYS A 128 -9.77 -2.12 36.64
N GLY A 129 -9.87 -1.05 35.86
CA GLY A 129 -10.62 0.15 36.18
C GLY A 129 -11.42 0.57 34.96
N GLY A 130 -12.71 0.24 34.95
CA GLY A 130 -13.61 0.58 33.86
C GLY A 130 -13.61 2.08 33.58
N PHE A 131 -13.30 2.47 32.34
CA PHE A 131 -13.39 3.85 31.89
C PHE A 131 -14.87 4.24 31.76
N LYS A 132 -15.49 4.69 32.85
CA LYS A 132 -16.80 5.35 32.80
C LYS A 132 -16.64 6.73 32.20
N VAL A 133 -16.89 6.85 30.89
CA VAL A 133 -17.08 8.13 30.24
C VAL A 133 -18.33 8.78 30.83
N THR A 134 -18.14 9.77 31.69
CA THR A 134 -19.23 10.58 32.22
C THR A 134 -19.57 11.63 31.18
N VAL A 135 -20.61 11.38 30.38
CA VAL A 135 -21.19 12.38 29.47
C VAL A 135 -21.88 13.44 30.31
N ARG A 136 -21.23 14.59 30.49
CA ARG A 136 -21.90 15.79 31.00
C ARG A 136 -22.63 16.47 29.85
N HIS A 137 -23.94 16.29 29.82
CA HIS A 137 -24.83 17.14 29.04
C HIS A 137 -24.94 18.51 29.72
N SER A 138 -24.58 19.58 29.01
CA SER A 138 -24.99 20.95 29.35
C SER A 138 -25.77 21.54 28.19
N ARG A 139 -27.06 21.82 28.45
CA ARG A 139 -28.01 22.52 27.57
C ARG A 139 -27.83 24.05 27.67
N SER A 140 -28.37 24.72 26.64
CA SER A 140 -28.71 26.16 26.52
C SER A 140 -27.54 27.09 26.14
N GLN A 141 -27.70 28.17 25.36
CA GLN A 141 -28.85 28.84 24.76
C GLN A 141 -28.36 29.78 23.63
N ARG A 142 -29.31 30.29 22.84
CA ARG A 142 -29.16 31.14 21.66
C ARG A 142 -29.03 32.62 22.07
N GLY A 143 -28.11 33.41 21.48
CA GLY A 143 -28.21 34.89 21.52
C GLY A 143 -26.93 35.74 21.37
N GLN A 144 -26.76 36.32 20.16
CA GLN A 144 -26.18 37.63 19.77
C GLN A 144 -24.75 38.13 20.12
N LYS A 145 -24.03 38.43 19.02
CA LYS A 145 -23.08 39.52 18.67
C LYS A 145 -22.35 40.32 19.77
N SER A 146 -21.01 40.35 19.70
CA SER A 146 -20.20 41.58 19.59
C SER A 146 -18.76 41.26 19.12
N GLN A 147 -18.13 42.27 18.49
CA GLN A 147 -16.84 42.25 17.81
C GLN A 147 -15.64 42.17 18.78
N GLY A 148 -14.53 41.60 18.32
CA GLY A 148 -13.23 41.70 18.99
C GLY A 148 -12.14 40.93 18.24
N SER A 149 -11.36 41.66 17.43
CA SER A 149 -10.20 41.17 16.69
C SER A 149 -9.04 40.82 17.62
N THR A 150 -8.44 39.64 17.49
CA THR A 150 -7.00 39.46 17.69
C THR A 150 -6.49 38.32 16.80
N THR A 151 -5.42 38.65 16.10
CA THR A 151 -4.68 37.88 15.10
C THR A 151 -3.95 36.70 15.72
N GLY A 152 -4.28 35.49 15.26
CA GLY A 152 -3.45 34.29 15.42
C GLY A 152 -3.20 33.70 14.04
N GLN A 153 -2.02 33.97 13.46
CA GLN A 153 -1.58 33.39 12.20
C GLN A 153 -1.66 31.85 12.27
N LYS A 154 -2.63 31.28 11.55
CA LYS A 154 -2.58 29.88 11.14
C LYS A 154 -1.43 29.73 10.15
N ARG A 155 -0.49 28.85 10.49
CA ARG A 155 0.54 28.37 9.56
C ARG A 155 -0.12 27.98 8.24
N SER A 156 0.42 28.52 7.14
CA SER A 156 0.08 28.14 5.78
C SER A 156 0.30 26.63 5.65
N SER A 157 -0.79 25.88 5.52
CA SER A 157 -0.76 24.53 4.97
C SER A 157 -1.07 24.70 3.49
N ASP A 158 -0.02 24.77 2.68
CA ASP A 158 -0.18 24.84 1.23
C ASP A 158 -0.91 23.58 0.75
N CYS A 159 -2.11 23.83 0.22
CA CYS A 159 -2.78 23.28 -0.97
C CYS A 159 -2.14 22.04 -1.62
N MET A 160 -2.84 21.04 -2.14
CA MET A 160 -4.25 20.61 -2.25
C MET A 160 -4.16 19.11 -2.56
N ASP A 161 -5.16 18.33 -2.15
CA ASP A 161 -5.62 17.23 -3.01
C ASP A 161 -7.09 16.99 -2.68
N THR A 162 -7.96 17.65 -3.45
CA THR A 162 -9.42 17.48 -3.37
C THR A 162 -9.86 16.22 -4.15
N ALA A 163 -9.01 15.20 -4.21
CA ALA A 163 -9.40 13.88 -4.68
C ALA A 163 -10.10 13.14 -3.54
N PHE A 164 -11.30 12.61 -3.83
CA PHE A 164 -12.06 11.74 -2.92
C PHE A 164 -11.18 10.66 -2.29
N PRO A 165 -11.51 10.18 -1.07
CA PRO A 165 -10.71 9.15 -0.44
C PRO A 165 -10.57 7.96 -1.41
N PRO A 166 -9.35 7.52 -1.72
CA PRO A 166 -9.14 6.36 -2.58
C PRO A 166 -9.78 5.13 -1.95
N PRO A 167 -9.98 4.03 -2.70
CA PRO A 167 -10.53 2.80 -2.15
C PRO A 167 -9.80 2.42 -0.87
N PRO A 168 -10.52 1.94 0.15
CA PRO A 168 -9.96 1.62 1.45
C PRO A 168 -8.76 0.69 1.28
N SER A 169 -7.59 1.17 1.68
CA SER A 169 -6.33 0.42 1.65
C SER A 169 -6.07 -0.33 2.97
N LYS A 170 -7.11 -0.50 3.80
CA LYS A 170 -6.98 -1.17 5.10
C LYS A 170 -6.78 -2.66 4.90
N ARG A 171 -5.53 -3.01 4.59
CA ARG A 171 -5.00 -4.36 4.68
C ARG A 171 -5.16 -4.85 6.11
N THR A 172 -5.54 -6.11 6.28
CA THR A 172 -5.58 -6.77 7.59
C THR A 172 -4.25 -6.53 8.29
N GLN A 173 -4.28 -5.91 9.47
CA GLN A 173 -3.14 -5.95 10.39
C GLN A 173 -2.90 -7.43 10.65
N SER A 174 -1.73 -7.97 10.29
CA SER A 174 -1.38 -9.39 10.57
C SER A 174 -1.48 -9.74 12.06
N SER A 175 -1.65 -8.75 12.92
CA SER A 175 -2.19 -8.89 14.27
C SER A 175 -3.71 -8.70 14.27
N SER A 176 -4.47 -9.66 13.75
CA SER A 176 -5.78 -9.89 14.36
C SER A 176 -5.50 -10.24 15.82
N LEU A 177 -6.25 -9.65 16.76
CA LEU A 177 -6.31 -10.09 18.15
C LEU A 177 -6.98 -11.47 18.26
N SER A 178 -6.56 -12.43 17.44
CA SER A 178 -6.76 -13.85 17.73
C SER A 178 -5.72 -14.19 18.79
N LYS A 179 -6.17 -14.18 20.05
CA LYS A 179 -5.44 -14.63 21.23
C LYS A 179 -4.58 -15.86 20.89
N SER A 180 -3.27 -15.68 20.73
CA SER A 180 -2.31 -16.73 21.08
C SER A 180 -1.38 -16.15 22.12
N ALA A 181 -1.57 -16.62 23.36
CA ALA A 181 -0.62 -16.44 24.43
C ALA A 181 0.60 -17.28 24.09
N GLY A 182 1.57 -16.71 23.35
CA GLY A 182 2.66 -17.54 22.79
C GLY A 182 3.79 -16.82 22.07
N SER A 183 4.14 -15.59 22.45
CA SER A 183 5.50 -15.01 22.49
C SER A 183 5.38 -13.48 22.50
N SER A 184 5.91 -12.87 23.55
CA SER A 184 5.81 -11.42 23.81
C SER A 184 6.88 -10.59 23.09
N THR A 185 7.61 -11.18 22.15
CA THR A 185 8.62 -10.47 21.34
C THR A 185 7.93 -9.73 20.19
N PRO A 186 8.06 -8.38 20.11
CA PRO A 186 7.55 -7.62 18.98
C PRO A 186 8.15 -8.15 17.67
N LEU A 187 7.31 -8.36 16.66
CA LEU A 187 7.76 -8.76 15.34
C LEU A 187 8.65 -7.68 14.72
N ASN A 188 9.77 -8.08 14.13
CA ASN A 188 10.64 -7.14 13.43
C ASN A 188 9.99 -6.74 12.10
N ARG A 189 10.18 -5.48 11.74
CA ARG A 189 9.94 -5.02 10.37
C ARG A 189 11.17 -4.28 9.91
N VAL A 190 11.55 -4.58 8.68
CA VAL A 190 12.70 -3.99 8.01
C VAL A 190 12.19 -3.00 6.98
N HIS A 191 12.84 -1.84 6.91
CA HIS A 191 12.56 -0.82 5.92
C HIS A 191 13.15 -1.23 4.56
N ARG A 192 12.28 -1.48 3.59
CA ARG A 192 12.64 -1.88 2.24
C ARG A 192 12.27 -0.82 1.23
N ARG A 193 13.16 -0.63 0.26
CA ARG A 193 12.99 0.23 -0.90
C ARG A 193 12.95 -0.63 -2.16
N VAL A 194 11.89 -0.47 -2.94
CA VAL A 194 11.73 -1.12 -4.25
C VAL A 194 11.54 -0.04 -5.31
N ILE A 195 12.26 -0.17 -6.42
CA ILE A 195 12.20 0.75 -7.55
C ILE A 195 11.74 -0.03 -8.77
N ILE A 196 10.70 0.49 -9.43
CA ILE A 196 10.10 -0.10 -10.63
C ILE A 196 10.15 0.87 -11.80
N ARG A 197 10.19 0.31 -13.02
CA ARG A 197 10.20 1.06 -14.28
C ARG A 197 8.83 1.57 -14.70
N ASP A 198 7.79 0.82 -14.36
CA ASP A 198 6.46 1.11 -14.86
C ASP A 198 5.75 2.12 -13.96
N TYR A 199 5.23 3.17 -14.59
CA TYR A 199 4.44 4.23 -13.97
C TYR A 199 3.09 4.33 -14.67
N GLY A 200 2.05 4.42 -13.88
CA GLY A 200 0.68 4.57 -14.34
C GLY A 200 -0.19 5.16 -13.25
N LYS A 201 -1.50 5.18 -13.49
CA LYS A 201 -2.49 5.55 -12.48
C LYS A 201 -3.34 4.33 -12.08
N PRO A 202 -3.88 4.31 -10.85
CA PRO A 202 -4.79 3.24 -10.45
C PRO A 202 -5.96 3.08 -11.41
N ILE A 203 -6.45 1.86 -11.59
CA ILE A 203 -7.47 1.53 -12.59
C ILE A 203 -8.76 2.34 -12.42
N TYR A 204 -9.14 2.67 -11.18
CA TYR A 204 -10.34 3.47 -10.88
C TYR A 204 -10.22 4.94 -11.33
N GLU A 205 -9.03 5.39 -11.75
CA GLU A 205 -8.76 6.72 -12.31
C GLU A 205 -8.72 6.71 -13.86
N SER A 206 -9.06 5.59 -14.49
CA SER A 206 -9.20 5.46 -15.95
C SER A 206 -10.05 6.59 -16.54
N SER A 207 -9.64 7.14 -17.68
CA SER A 207 -10.34 8.28 -18.30
C SER A 207 -11.70 7.93 -18.89
N SER A 208 -11.93 6.65 -19.19
CA SER A 208 -13.15 6.15 -19.82
C SER A 208 -13.47 4.73 -19.38
N LYS A 209 -14.72 4.29 -19.61
CA LYS A 209 -15.13 2.89 -19.40
C LYS A 209 -14.36 1.93 -20.30
N ALA A 210 -14.03 2.34 -21.53
CA ALA A 210 -13.25 1.53 -22.46
C ALA A 210 -11.83 1.32 -21.94
N THR A 211 -11.16 2.38 -21.45
CA THR A 211 -9.85 2.27 -20.79
C THR A 211 -9.94 1.37 -19.56
N LEU A 212 -10.98 1.53 -18.73
CA LEU A 212 -11.16 0.71 -17.53
C LEU A 212 -11.23 -0.79 -17.87
N LEU A 213 -12.07 -1.16 -18.84
CA LEU A 213 -12.24 -2.55 -19.25
C LEU A 213 -10.99 -3.12 -19.94
N ALA A 214 -10.35 -2.34 -20.81
CA ALA A 214 -9.07 -2.72 -21.41
C ALA A 214 -7.97 -2.89 -20.35
N GLY A 215 -7.96 -2.02 -19.33
CA GLY A 215 -7.04 -2.08 -18.22
C GLY A 215 -7.25 -3.32 -17.35
N LEU A 216 -8.51 -3.67 -17.08
CA LEU A 216 -8.86 -4.86 -16.34
C LEU A 216 -8.43 -6.13 -17.10
N ALA A 217 -8.74 -6.20 -18.39
CA ALA A 217 -8.31 -7.30 -19.25
C ALA A 217 -6.77 -7.43 -19.28
N GLY A 218 -6.05 -6.33 -19.47
CA GLY A 218 -4.59 -6.33 -19.47
C GLY A 218 -3.97 -6.73 -18.12
N CYS A 219 -4.60 -6.36 -17.01
CA CYS A 219 -4.17 -6.81 -15.68
C CYS A 219 -4.44 -8.31 -15.45
N ILE A 220 -5.55 -8.85 -15.95
CA ILE A 220 -5.84 -10.30 -15.92
C ILE A 220 -4.81 -11.05 -16.77
N GLU A 221 -4.47 -10.56 -17.96
CA GLU A 221 -3.39 -11.11 -18.78
C GLU A 221 -2.05 -11.10 -18.04
N GLY A 222 -1.76 -9.99 -17.32
CA GLY A 222 -0.57 -9.89 -16.49
C GLY A 222 -0.55 -10.89 -15.34
N TYR A 223 -1.69 -11.08 -14.68
CA TYR A 223 -1.86 -12.09 -13.64
C TYR A 223 -1.63 -13.51 -14.20
N MET A 224 -2.23 -13.85 -15.34
CA MET A 224 -2.05 -15.15 -15.97
C MET A 224 -0.59 -15.38 -16.37
N SER A 225 0.11 -14.35 -16.88
CA SER A 225 1.54 -14.42 -17.17
C SER A 225 2.38 -14.60 -15.90
N LEU A 226 2.04 -13.89 -14.82
CA LEU A 226 2.70 -14.04 -13.52
C LEU A 226 2.56 -15.47 -12.96
N TYR A 227 1.36 -16.04 -13.07
CA TYR A 227 1.09 -17.41 -12.62
C TYR A 227 1.80 -18.45 -13.50
N ASN A 228 1.64 -18.38 -14.82
CA ASN A 228 2.16 -19.39 -15.74
C ASN A 228 3.69 -19.37 -15.81
N GLU A 229 4.29 -18.19 -15.94
CA GLU A 229 5.74 -18.11 -16.19
C GLU A 229 6.53 -18.06 -14.89
N ALA A 230 6.05 -17.34 -13.87
CA ALA A 230 6.76 -17.22 -12.59
C ALA A 230 6.31 -18.20 -11.51
N GLY A 231 5.15 -18.84 -11.65
CA GLY A 231 4.59 -19.69 -10.59
C GLY A 231 4.21 -18.88 -9.36
N LEU A 232 3.74 -17.65 -9.54
CA LEU A 232 3.38 -16.73 -8.47
C LEU A 232 1.87 -16.45 -8.44
N ILE A 233 1.30 -16.45 -7.23
CA ILE A 233 -0.07 -16.03 -6.92
C ILE A 233 0.05 -14.70 -6.18
N GLN A 234 -0.70 -13.67 -6.57
CA GLN A 234 -0.48 -12.29 -6.14
C GLN A 234 -1.09 -12.00 -4.75
N CYS A 235 -2.22 -12.64 -4.41
CA CYS A 235 -2.85 -12.62 -3.07
C CYS A 235 -3.31 -11.26 -2.50
N ASP A 236 -3.27 -10.19 -3.29
CA ASP A 236 -3.72 -8.83 -2.91
C ASP A 236 -4.22 -8.04 -4.12
N VAL A 237 -5.06 -8.68 -4.94
CA VAL A 237 -5.68 -8.04 -6.09
C VAL A 237 -6.66 -7.01 -5.54
N SER A 238 -6.43 -5.74 -5.87
CA SER A 238 -7.23 -4.62 -5.38
C SER A 238 -7.19 -3.47 -6.37
N PRO A 239 -8.15 -2.52 -6.35
CA PRO A 239 -8.19 -1.45 -7.34
C PRO A 239 -6.95 -0.54 -7.33
N ARG A 240 -6.20 -0.51 -6.22
CA ARG A 240 -4.96 0.24 -6.09
C ARG A 240 -3.76 -0.47 -6.74
N ASN A 241 -3.81 -1.79 -6.82
CA ASN A 241 -2.71 -2.61 -7.33
C ASN A 241 -2.85 -2.94 -8.83
N LEU A 242 -3.97 -2.53 -9.45
CA LEU A 242 -4.20 -2.58 -10.88
C LEU A 242 -3.93 -1.20 -11.48
N MET A 243 -3.01 -1.13 -12.44
CA MET A 243 -2.55 0.13 -13.02
C MET A 243 -2.92 0.23 -14.49
N VAL A 244 -3.19 1.46 -14.95
CA VAL A 244 -3.37 1.80 -16.37
C VAL A 244 -2.38 2.89 -16.78
N ASN A 245 -1.82 2.74 -17.97
CA ASN A 245 -1.01 3.75 -18.64
C ASN A 245 -1.75 4.22 -19.90
N GLU A 246 -2.28 5.45 -19.84
CA GLU A 246 -2.95 6.09 -20.98
C GLU A 246 -2.03 7.05 -21.74
N ASP A 247 -0.81 7.24 -21.25
CA ASP A 247 0.20 8.09 -21.87
C ASP A 247 0.98 7.27 -22.92
N LYS A 248 0.86 7.67 -24.19
CA LYS A 248 1.49 6.98 -25.32
C LYS A 248 3.00 7.22 -25.38
N ASP A 249 3.48 8.28 -24.76
CA ASP A 249 4.91 8.62 -24.72
C ASP A 249 5.60 7.95 -23.52
N ASN A 250 4.82 7.41 -22.57
CA ASN A 250 5.32 6.65 -21.44
C ASN A 250 5.60 5.19 -21.85
N PRO A 251 6.84 4.69 -21.72
CA PRO A 251 7.23 3.34 -22.13
C PRO A 251 6.72 2.22 -21.19
N SER A 252 5.84 2.55 -20.24
CA SER A 252 5.22 1.59 -19.33
C SER A 252 4.18 0.73 -20.03
N TRP A 253 3.91 -0.46 -19.50
CA TRP A 253 2.80 -1.31 -19.98
C TRP A 253 1.47 -0.54 -20.02
N PRO A 254 0.60 -0.74 -21.04
CA PRO A 254 -0.73 -0.13 -21.10
C PRO A 254 -1.59 -0.45 -19.87
N ALA A 255 -1.42 -1.64 -19.31
CA ALA A 255 -1.96 -2.04 -18.01
C ALA A 255 -1.04 -3.05 -17.34
N PHE A 256 -0.95 -2.99 -16.01
CA PHE A 256 -0.05 -3.87 -15.27
C PHE A 256 -0.39 -4.00 -13.78
N LEU A 257 0.08 -5.10 -13.19
CA LEU A 257 0.02 -5.35 -11.76
C LEU A 257 1.21 -4.74 -11.01
N ILE A 258 0.96 -4.30 -9.78
CA ILE A 258 1.97 -3.88 -8.80
C ILE A 258 1.73 -4.57 -7.44
N ASP A 259 2.64 -4.33 -6.49
CA ASP A 259 2.58 -4.82 -5.10
C ASP A 259 2.61 -6.36 -5.00
N LEU A 260 3.80 -6.95 -5.14
CA LEU A 260 4.04 -8.38 -4.93
C LEU A 260 4.43 -8.72 -3.48
N ASP A 261 4.31 -7.79 -2.53
CA ASP A 261 4.68 -7.98 -1.11
C ASP A 261 3.93 -9.14 -0.42
N LEU A 262 2.77 -9.54 -0.95
CA LEU A 262 1.94 -10.63 -0.43
C LEU A 262 1.99 -11.89 -1.30
N ALA A 263 2.69 -11.84 -2.43
CA ALA A 263 2.66 -12.91 -3.40
C ALA A 263 3.33 -14.18 -2.84
N ILE A 264 2.83 -15.33 -3.27
CA ILE A 264 3.30 -16.65 -2.86
C ILE A 264 3.63 -17.51 -4.08
N LYS A 265 4.58 -18.45 -3.91
CA LYS A 265 4.87 -19.47 -4.92
C LYS A 265 3.80 -20.56 -4.91
N THR A 266 3.43 -21.04 -6.09
CA THR A 266 2.44 -22.11 -6.30
C THR A 266 2.87 -23.42 -5.62
N HIS A 267 4.10 -23.83 -5.88
CA HIS A 267 4.78 -24.91 -5.18
C HIS A 267 5.54 -24.32 -4.00
N ARG A 268 5.04 -24.57 -2.78
CA ARG A 268 5.71 -24.16 -1.54
C ARG A 268 5.90 -25.39 -0.65
N ASP A 269 7.15 -25.59 -0.23
CA ASP A 269 7.52 -26.64 0.74
C ASP A 269 7.31 -26.16 2.19
N GLY A 270 6.90 -24.89 2.40
CA GLY A 270 6.72 -24.28 3.72
C GLY A 270 5.69 -23.14 3.78
N SER A 271 5.58 -22.52 4.95
CA SER A 271 4.66 -21.39 5.21
C SER A 271 5.13 -20.10 4.51
N SER A 272 4.20 -19.25 4.07
CA SER A 272 4.49 -17.96 3.40
C SER A 272 5.01 -16.85 4.33
N GLY A 273 5.37 -17.17 5.57
CA GLY A 273 5.69 -16.19 6.62
C GLY A 273 4.49 -15.34 7.08
N ALA A 274 3.30 -15.53 6.48
CA ALA A 274 2.07 -14.88 6.91
C ALA A 274 1.53 -15.51 8.21
N ARG A 275 1.24 -14.69 9.23
CA ARG A 275 0.67 -15.16 10.52
C ARG A 275 -0.86 -15.09 10.58
N GLY A 276 -1.52 -15.08 9.41
CA GLY A 276 -2.98 -15.00 9.29
C GLY A 276 -3.43 -14.70 7.86
N LYS A 277 -4.75 -14.53 7.68
CA LYS A 277 -5.37 -14.12 6.41
C LYS A 277 -4.84 -12.75 5.98
N THR A 278 -4.27 -12.68 4.78
CA THR A 278 -3.66 -11.46 4.22
C THR A 278 -4.36 -11.07 2.92
N GLY A 279 -4.43 -9.77 2.67
CA GLY A 279 -5.12 -9.20 1.51
C GLY A 279 -5.92 -7.98 1.92
N THR A 280 -6.58 -7.38 0.94
CA THR A 280 -7.53 -6.28 1.14
C THR A 280 -8.94 -6.86 1.25
N ARG A 281 -9.56 -6.74 2.43
CA ARG A 281 -10.68 -7.59 2.86
C ARG A 281 -11.86 -7.62 1.89
N ALA A 282 -12.32 -6.45 1.43
CA ALA A 282 -13.43 -6.32 0.48
C ALA A 282 -13.16 -6.89 -0.93
N PHE A 283 -11.96 -7.39 -1.19
CA PHE A 283 -11.56 -8.00 -2.45
C PHE A 283 -11.05 -9.43 -2.25
N MET A 284 -11.05 -9.95 -1.03
CA MET A 284 -10.63 -11.33 -0.78
C MET A 284 -11.72 -12.28 -1.24
N ALA A 285 -11.34 -13.34 -1.95
CA ALA A 285 -12.28 -14.37 -2.37
C ALA A 285 -13.01 -15.06 -1.20
N ILE A 286 -14.26 -15.46 -1.40
CA ILE A 286 -15.12 -16.08 -0.38
C ILE A 286 -14.44 -17.31 0.25
N GLY A 287 -13.84 -18.19 -0.56
CA GLY A 287 -13.12 -19.36 -0.05
C GLY A 287 -11.96 -18.98 0.89
N VAL A 288 -11.21 -17.93 0.56
CA VAL A 288 -10.12 -17.42 1.42
C VAL A 288 -10.68 -16.80 2.70
N LEU A 289 -11.85 -16.16 2.64
CA LEU A 289 -12.57 -15.68 3.81
C LEU A 289 -13.04 -16.82 4.72
N TYR A 290 -13.35 -18.01 4.19
CA TYR A 290 -13.61 -19.23 4.97
C TYR A 290 -12.34 -19.96 5.45
N GLY A 291 -11.16 -19.55 4.99
CA GLY A 291 -9.88 -20.12 5.42
C GLY A 291 -9.31 -21.16 4.48
N GLU A 292 -9.81 -21.25 3.25
CA GLU A 292 -9.18 -22.04 2.21
C GLU A 292 -7.75 -21.55 1.91
N LYS A 293 -6.92 -22.47 1.44
CA LYS A 293 -5.59 -22.13 0.98
C LYS A 293 -5.73 -21.31 -0.32
N HIS A 294 -5.20 -20.10 -0.29
CA HIS A 294 -5.16 -19.22 -1.47
C HIS A 294 -4.59 -19.96 -2.69
N CYS A 295 -5.28 -19.84 -3.80
CA CYS A 295 -4.99 -20.52 -5.06
C CYS A 295 -5.25 -19.53 -6.20
N PHE A 296 -4.94 -19.90 -7.43
CA PHE A 296 -5.01 -18.95 -8.53
C PHE A 296 -6.44 -18.45 -8.82
N MET A 297 -7.46 -19.29 -8.58
CA MET A 297 -8.87 -18.95 -8.80
C MET A 297 -9.33 -17.85 -7.86
N HIS A 298 -8.79 -17.79 -6.65
CA HIS A 298 -9.12 -16.77 -5.67
C HIS A 298 -8.69 -15.37 -6.13
N ASP A 299 -7.52 -15.23 -6.77
CA ASP A 299 -7.12 -13.93 -7.36
C ASP A 299 -8.02 -13.56 -8.55
N LEU A 300 -8.51 -14.54 -9.33
CA LEU A 300 -9.47 -14.29 -10.41
C LEU A 300 -10.83 -13.79 -9.87
N GLU A 301 -11.30 -14.35 -8.75
CA GLU A 301 -12.50 -13.86 -8.05
C GLU A 301 -12.28 -12.43 -7.53
N SER A 302 -11.09 -12.11 -7.00
CA SER A 302 -10.75 -10.75 -6.59
C SER A 302 -10.87 -9.72 -7.72
N PHE A 303 -10.57 -10.08 -8.98
CA PHE A 303 -10.80 -9.18 -10.13
C PHE A 303 -12.29 -8.86 -10.34
N PHE A 304 -13.18 -9.82 -10.09
CA PHE A 304 -14.63 -9.58 -10.12
C PHE A 304 -15.03 -8.58 -9.04
N TRP A 305 -14.56 -8.77 -7.80
CA TRP A 305 -14.84 -7.85 -6.69
C TRP A 305 -14.29 -6.44 -6.95
N VAL A 306 -13.14 -6.32 -7.61
CA VAL A 306 -12.60 -5.02 -8.05
C VAL A 306 -13.54 -4.32 -9.03
N LEU A 307 -14.02 -5.04 -10.06
CA LEU A 307 -14.95 -4.46 -11.04
C LEU A 307 -16.27 -4.05 -10.38
N PHE A 308 -16.83 -4.92 -9.53
CA PHE A 308 -18.05 -4.66 -8.77
C PHE A 308 -17.92 -3.40 -7.90
N TRP A 309 -16.82 -3.30 -7.15
CA TRP A 309 -16.51 -2.14 -6.31
C TRP A 309 -16.46 -0.85 -7.13
N ILE A 310 -15.76 -0.86 -8.26
CA ILE A 310 -15.64 0.33 -9.10
C ILE A 310 -17.01 0.76 -9.63
N CYS A 311 -17.84 -0.17 -10.11
CA CYS A 311 -19.18 0.11 -10.61
C CYS A 311 -20.10 0.75 -9.55
N ILE A 312 -19.92 0.40 -8.27
CA ILE A 312 -20.73 0.92 -7.17
C ILE A 312 -20.21 2.27 -6.69
N HIS A 313 -18.89 2.38 -6.53
CA HIS A 313 -18.25 3.53 -5.88
C HIS A 313 -17.82 4.62 -6.86
N TYR A 314 -17.93 4.44 -8.18
CA TYR A 314 -17.48 5.45 -9.14
C TYR A 314 -18.54 5.73 -10.21
N ASN A 315 -19.00 6.98 -10.27
CA ASN A 315 -19.89 7.46 -11.33
C ASN A 315 -19.11 7.88 -12.60
N GLY A 316 -17.78 7.86 -12.54
CA GLY A 316 -16.88 8.25 -13.62
C GLY A 316 -15.48 8.62 -13.10
N PRO A 317 -14.57 9.02 -14.00
CA PRO A 317 -13.20 9.39 -13.64
C PRO A 317 -13.20 10.51 -12.61
N GLY A 318 -12.52 10.30 -11.47
CA GLY A 318 -12.46 11.26 -10.37
C GLY A 318 -13.80 11.52 -9.64
N LYS A 319 -14.88 10.81 -10.01
CA LYS A 319 -16.22 10.95 -9.42
C LYS A 319 -16.54 9.77 -8.52
N GLY A 320 -15.70 9.59 -7.51
CA GLY A 320 -15.92 8.61 -6.45
C GLY A 320 -17.11 8.98 -5.57
N ARG A 321 -17.84 7.99 -5.09
CA ARG A 321 -18.83 8.08 -4.03
C ARG A 321 -18.58 6.95 -3.03
N ILE A 322 -18.74 7.27 -1.76
CA ILE A 322 -18.77 6.25 -0.73
C ILE A 322 -20.19 5.72 -0.65
N VAL A 323 -20.36 4.43 -0.90
CA VAL A 323 -21.60 3.72 -0.58
C VAL A 323 -21.35 2.98 0.74
N GLU A 324 -21.85 3.54 1.83
CA GLU A 324 -21.53 3.12 3.21
C GLU A 324 -21.67 1.61 3.42
N ARG A 325 -22.77 1.03 2.90
CA ARG A 325 -23.03 -0.43 2.95
C ARG A 325 -21.85 -1.29 2.49
N PHE A 326 -21.12 -0.85 1.45
CA PHE A 326 -20.00 -1.60 0.88
C PHE A 326 -18.66 -1.17 1.49
N GLU A 327 -18.52 0.08 1.94
CA GLU A 327 -17.34 0.50 2.74
C GLU A 327 -17.19 -0.34 4.01
N GLU A 328 -18.30 -0.69 4.64
CA GLU A 328 -18.38 -1.54 5.82
C GLU A 328 -17.71 -2.92 5.66
N TRP A 329 -17.59 -3.44 4.43
CA TRP A 329 -16.96 -4.73 4.14
C TRP A 329 -15.49 -4.78 4.58
N ASN A 330 -14.84 -3.62 4.66
CA ASN A 330 -13.46 -3.53 5.14
C ASN A 330 -13.32 -3.69 6.66
N TYR A 331 -14.44 -3.61 7.38
CA TYR A 331 -14.46 -3.48 8.84
C TYR A 331 -15.13 -4.66 9.55
N HIS A 332 -16.14 -5.28 8.93
CA HIS A 332 -16.88 -6.41 9.51
C HIS A 332 -16.05 -7.68 9.68
N ALA A 333 -16.50 -8.65 10.48
CA ALA A 333 -15.79 -9.92 10.67
C ALA A 333 -15.71 -10.74 9.36
N PHE A 334 -14.75 -11.67 9.26
CA PHE A 334 -14.57 -12.49 8.06
C PHE A 334 -15.82 -13.31 7.72
N ASP A 335 -16.43 -13.94 8.74
CA ASP A 335 -17.62 -14.78 8.55
C ASP A 335 -18.83 -13.97 8.04
N TRP A 336 -18.99 -12.74 8.54
CA TRP A 336 -20.06 -11.84 8.06
C TRP A 336 -19.83 -11.43 6.60
N LEU A 337 -18.58 -11.15 6.23
CA LEU A 337 -18.24 -10.73 4.87
C LEU A 337 -18.48 -11.88 3.89
N SER A 338 -18.04 -13.10 4.24
CA SER A 338 -18.24 -14.27 3.38
C SER A 338 -19.72 -14.60 3.18
N GLU A 339 -20.55 -14.55 4.23
CA GLU A 339 -22.00 -14.76 4.11
C GLU A 339 -22.67 -13.69 3.23
N THR A 340 -22.22 -12.43 3.37
CA THR A 340 -22.74 -11.31 2.59
C THR A 340 -22.40 -11.46 1.12
N GLU A 341 -21.14 -11.75 0.80
CA GLU A 341 -20.67 -11.95 -0.58
C GLU A 341 -21.32 -13.17 -1.23
N ASP A 342 -21.43 -14.30 -0.51
CA ASP A 342 -22.08 -15.53 -0.98
C ASP A 342 -23.57 -15.31 -1.32
N SER A 343 -24.26 -14.45 -0.57
CA SER A 343 -25.66 -14.11 -0.84
C SER A 343 -25.89 -13.26 -2.11
N MET A 344 -24.82 -12.70 -2.70
CA MET A 344 -24.89 -11.83 -3.89
C MET A 344 -24.62 -12.55 -5.21
N ILE A 345 -24.17 -13.80 -5.16
CA ILE A 345 -23.86 -14.68 -6.30
C ILE A 345 -24.98 -15.70 -6.44
#